data_AF-A0A3S4UFZ5-F1
#
_entry.id   AF-A0A3S4UFZ5-F1
#
_cell.length_a   1.000
_cell.length_b   1.000
_cell.length_c   1.000
_cell.angle_alpha   90.00
_cell.angle_beta   90.00
_cell.angle_gamma   90.00
#
_symmetry.space_group_name_H-M   'P 1'
#
loop_
_entity.id
_entity.type
_entity.pdbx_description
1 polymer ?
#
loop_
_entity_poly.entity_id
_entity_poly.type
_entity_poly.pdbx_seq_one_letter_code
_entity_poly.pdbx_strand_id
1 'polypeptide(L)'
;MNKLPPSSRYLQRAAEPVGETEREALSKRVSDAFADGRMESDSYRQSMDVIYGAKTLGDLVPVVEQLPAAALETPAIVGEGKLPAGQTGEIHAPARIGMVAVGAVAGVVTLLAIVAVLLFWLL
;
A
#
# COMPACT_ATOMS: atom_id res chain seq x y z
N MET A 1 5.94 19.34 -2.55
CA MET A 1 5.47 18.98 -1.19
C MET A 1 4.02 18.54 -1.33
N ASN A 2 3.74 17.24 -1.28
CA ASN A 2 2.38 16.74 -1.31
C ASN A 2 1.78 16.91 0.09
N LYS A 3 1.31 18.13 0.39
CA LYS A 3 0.74 18.46 1.70
C LYS A 3 -0.53 17.64 1.89
N LEU A 4 -0.58 16.83 2.94
CA LEU A 4 -1.79 16.06 3.27
C LEU A 4 -2.97 17.02 3.43
N PRO A 5 -4.17 16.67 2.91
CA PRO A 5 -5.36 17.47 3.14
C PRO A 5 -5.66 17.55 4.65
N PRO A 6 -6.25 18.66 5.13
CA PRO A 6 -6.56 18.84 6.55
C PRO A 6 -7.53 17.78 7.11
N SER A 7 -8.26 17.09 6.24
CA SER A 7 -9.13 15.96 6.59
C SER A 7 -8.42 14.61 6.71
N SER A 8 -7.09 14.57 6.53
CA SER A 8 -6.32 13.34 6.65
C SER A 8 -6.39 12.77 8.06
N ARG A 9 -6.66 11.46 8.17
CA ARG A 9 -6.75 10.74 9.45
C ARG A 9 -5.50 10.95 10.32
N TYR A 10 -4.32 10.94 9.71
CA TYR A 10 -3.04 11.09 10.42
C TYR A 10 -2.89 12.46 11.09
N LEU A 11 -3.56 13.50 10.56
CA LEU A 11 -3.57 14.83 11.17
C LEU A 11 -4.68 14.95 12.22
N GLN A 12 -5.89 14.46 11.92
CA GLN A 12 -7.02 14.58 12.86
C GLN A 12 -6.87 13.70 14.10
N ARG A 13 -6.23 12.54 13.95
CA ARG A 13 -6.03 11.56 15.03
C ARG A 13 -4.56 11.46 15.41
N ALA A 14 -3.82 12.55 15.30
CA ALA A 14 -2.38 12.56 15.50
C ALA A 14 -1.93 12.03 16.88
N ALA A 15 -2.77 12.13 17.92
CA ALA A 15 -2.48 11.63 19.26
C ALA A 15 -2.87 10.16 19.48
N GLU A 16 -3.58 9.53 18.54
CA GLU A 16 -3.99 8.12 18.65
C GLU A 16 -2.76 7.22 18.46
N PRO A 17 -2.60 6.15 19.28
CA PRO A 17 -1.49 5.23 19.12
C PRO A 17 -1.54 4.50 17.77
N VAL A 18 -0.36 4.25 17.18
CA VAL A 18 -0.26 3.44 15.96
C VAL A 18 -0.46 1.96 16.30
N GLY A 19 -1.54 1.39 15.77
CA GLY A 19 -1.80 -0.05 15.84
C GLY A 19 -0.95 -0.85 14.85
N GLU A 20 -0.81 -2.16 15.10
CA GLU A 20 0.02 -3.02 14.26
C GLU A 20 -0.50 -3.14 12.83
N THR A 21 -1.81 -3.23 12.65
CA THR A 21 -2.43 -3.24 11.31
C THR A 21 -2.06 -2.02 10.48
N GLU A 22 -1.93 -0.85 11.12
CA GLU A 22 -1.52 0.37 10.43
C GLU A 22 -0.05 0.31 10.03
N ARG A 23 0.82 -0.15 10.96
CA ARG A 23 2.24 -0.37 10.67
C ARG A 23 2.40 -1.32 9.50
N GLU A 24 1.78 -2.48 9.54
CA GLU A 24 1.85 -3.48 8.46
C GLU A 24 1.38 -2.92 7.12
N ALA A 25 0.26 -2.19 7.09
CA ALA A 25 -0.28 -1.60 5.87
C ALA A 25 0.67 -0.57 5.23
N LEU A 26 1.23 0.34 6.04
CA LEU A 26 2.22 1.31 5.59
C LEU A 26 3.53 0.64 5.17
N SER A 27 3.98 -0.35 5.94
CA SER A 27 5.18 -1.12 5.65
C SER A 27 5.09 -1.77 4.28
N LYS A 28 3.95 -2.44 4.03
CA LYS A 28 3.67 -3.06 2.74
C LYS A 28 3.68 -2.04 1.60
N ARG A 29 3.01 -0.90 1.76
CA ARG A 29 2.92 0.11 0.70
C ARG A 29 4.28 0.74 0.37
N VAL A 30 5.13 0.95 1.37
CA VAL A 30 6.52 1.40 1.17
C VAL A 30 7.33 0.34 0.44
N SER A 31 7.23 -0.93 0.85
CA SER A 31 7.90 -2.05 0.19
C SER A 31 7.45 -2.22 -1.27
N ASP A 32 6.15 -2.08 -1.54
CA ASP A 32 5.60 -2.14 -2.90
C ASP A 32 6.14 -0.97 -3.76
N ALA A 33 6.19 0.25 -3.22
CA ALA A 33 6.75 1.41 -3.93
C ALA A 33 8.25 1.26 -4.22
N PHE A 34 9.01 0.64 -3.31
CA PHE A 34 10.42 0.31 -3.53
C PHE A 34 10.60 -0.79 -4.58
N ALA A 35 9.80 -1.86 -4.51
CA ALA A 35 9.84 -2.96 -5.48
C ALA A 35 9.49 -2.48 -6.90
N ASP A 36 8.57 -1.52 -7.02
CA ASP A 36 8.19 -0.90 -8.29
C ASP A 36 9.24 0.11 -8.81
N GLY A 37 10.35 0.35 -8.08
CA GLY A 37 11.37 1.33 -8.45
C GLY A 37 10.90 2.79 -8.34
N ARG A 38 9.76 3.04 -7.67
CA ARG A 38 9.18 4.38 -7.46
C ARG A 38 9.72 5.05 -6.19
N MET A 39 10.59 4.38 -5.45
CA MET A 39 11.23 4.86 -4.24
C MET A 39 12.69 4.40 -4.21
N GLU A 40 13.59 5.32 -3.87
CA GLU A 40 15.03 5.05 -3.70
C GLU A 40 15.34 4.32 -2.39
N SER A 41 16.48 3.61 -2.35
CA SER A 41 16.87 2.76 -1.22
C SER A 41 17.02 3.52 0.11
N ASP A 42 17.57 4.74 0.07
CA ASP A 42 17.75 5.56 1.27
C ASP A 42 16.41 6.05 1.83
N SER A 43 15.50 6.48 0.94
CA SER A 43 14.14 6.89 1.30
C SER A 43 13.32 5.73 1.87
N TYR A 44 13.51 4.52 1.34
CA TYR A 44 12.90 3.29 1.88
C TYR A 44 13.34 3.03 3.31
N ARG A 45 14.66 3.06 3.58
CA ARG A 45 15.22 2.85 4.93
C ARG A 45 14.72 3.88 5.93
N GLN A 46 14.74 5.17 5.55
CA GLN A 46 14.22 6.25 6.37
C GLN A 46 12.74 6.07 6.67
N SER A 47 11.94 5.64 5.69
CA SER A 47 10.52 5.39 5.88
C SER A 47 10.27 4.23 6.84
N MET A 48 11.03 3.13 6.74
CA MET A 48 10.94 1.99 7.66
C MET A 48 11.27 2.38 9.09
N ASP A 49 12.34 3.17 9.30
CA ASP A 49 12.75 3.65 10.62
C ASP A 49 11.63 4.46 11.30
N VAL A 50 11.00 5.37 10.56
CA VAL A 50 9.87 6.15 11.06
C VAL A 50 8.66 5.27 11.35
N ILE A 51 8.31 4.31 10.48
CA ILE A 51 7.15 3.43 10.66
C ILE A 51 7.27 2.61 11.96
N TYR A 52 8.44 2.02 12.20
CA TYR A 52 8.67 1.17 13.37
C TYR A 52 8.97 1.98 14.64
N GLY A 53 9.49 3.20 14.52
CA GLY A 53 9.71 4.13 15.63
C GLY A 53 8.47 4.92 16.05
N ALA A 54 7.45 5.02 15.19
CA ALA A 54 6.24 5.79 15.43
C ALA A 54 5.40 5.24 16.59
N LYS A 55 5.04 6.13 17.52
CA LYS A 55 4.14 5.80 18.63
C LYS A 55 2.72 6.24 18.34
N THR A 56 2.55 7.35 17.63
CA THR A 56 1.23 7.90 17.30
C THR A 56 1.04 8.08 15.80
N LEU A 57 -0.22 8.17 15.36
CA LEU A 57 -0.55 8.35 13.94
C LEU A 57 0.05 9.63 13.35
N GLY A 58 0.29 10.65 14.17
CA GLY A 58 0.94 11.89 13.73
C GLY A 58 2.41 11.70 13.33
N ASP A 59 3.11 10.76 13.97
CA ASP A 59 4.52 10.47 13.67
C ASP A 59 4.70 9.87 12.26
N LEU A 60 3.64 9.29 11.69
CA LEU A 60 3.65 8.66 10.35
C LEU A 60 3.46 9.68 9.21
N VAL A 61 3.09 10.92 9.50
CA VAL A 61 2.85 11.97 8.50
C VAL A 61 4.00 12.14 7.49
N PRO A 62 5.29 12.21 7.89
CA PRO A 62 6.40 12.38 6.96
C PRO A 62 6.50 11.25 5.94
N VAL A 63 6.16 10.02 6.36
CA VAL A 63 6.16 8.85 5.49
C VAL A 63 5.00 8.98 4.50
N VAL A 64 3.78 9.19 5.00
CA VAL A 64 2.57 9.29 4.16
C VAL A 64 2.66 10.40 3.10
N GLU A 65 3.29 11.54 3.41
CA GLU A 65 3.51 12.64 2.44
C GLU A 65 4.52 12.28 1.33
N GLN A 66 5.51 11.44 1.65
CA GLN A 66 6.55 11.02 0.71
C GLN A 66 6.11 9.84 -0.15
N LEU A 67 5.21 9.00 0.36
CA LEU A 67 4.72 7.88 -0.43
C LEU A 67 4.00 8.42 -1.68
N PRO A 68 4.32 7.88 -2.88
CA PRO A 68 3.49 8.13 -4.04
C PRO A 68 2.06 7.72 -3.69
N ALA A 69 1.07 8.52 -4.12
CA ALA A 69 -0.33 8.14 -4.03
C ALA A 69 -0.41 6.68 -4.49
N ALA A 70 -0.99 5.81 -3.64
CA ALA A 70 -1.21 4.44 -4.06
C ALA A 70 -1.89 4.58 -5.42
N ALA A 71 -1.35 3.92 -6.44
CA ALA A 71 -2.18 3.57 -7.55
C ALA A 71 -3.25 2.69 -6.90
N LEU A 72 -4.33 3.33 -6.45
CA LEU A 72 -5.59 2.68 -6.26
C LEU A 72 -5.78 2.10 -7.65
N GLU A 73 -5.58 0.78 -7.78
CA GLU A 73 -6.10 -0.01 -8.87
C GLU A 73 -7.54 0.43 -8.97
N THR A 74 -7.79 1.45 -9.81
CA THR A 74 -9.07 2.14 -9.84
C THR A 74 -10.04 1.04 -10.20
N PRO A 75 -10.88 0.57 -9.25
CA PRO A 75 -11.79 -0.50 -9.59
C PRO A 75 -12.59 0.01 -10.77
N ALA A 76 -12.78 -0.81 -11.81
CA ALA A 76 -13.45 -0.42 -13.05
C ALA A 76 -14.86 0.17 -12.87
N ILE A 77 -15.36 0.19 -11.62
CA ILE A 77 -16.51 0.93 -11.12
C ILE A 77 -16.34 2.46 -11.29
N VAL A 78 -15.11 2.99 -11.26
CA VAL A 78 -14.81 4.39 -11.63
C VAL A 78 -14.45 4.46 -13.12
N GLY A 79 -15.25 3.83 -13.96
CA GLY A 79 -15.32 4.25 -15.36
C GLY A 79 -15.85 5.69 -15.39
N GLU A 80 -15.29 6.55 -16.24
CA GLU A 80 -15.87 7.84 -16.57
C GLU A 80 -17.37 7.65 -16.81
N GLY A 81 -18.17 8.05 -15.82
CA GLY A 81 -19.61 8.04 -15.92
C GLY A 81 -19.96 9.04 -17.00
N LYS A 82 -20.19 8.57 -18.23
CA LYS A 82 -20.75 9.34 -19.33
C LYS A 82 -22.24 9.64 -19.09
N LEU A 83 -22.64 9.78 -17.83
CA LEU A 83 -24.00 10.02 -17.39
C LEU A 83 -24.10 11.48 -16.91
N PRO A 84 -25.08 12.25 -17.40
CA PRO A 84 -25.30 13.62 -16.96
C PRO A 84 -25.46 13.71 -15.43
N ALA A 85 -24.99 14.80 -14.83
CA ALA A 85 -25.16 15.06 -13.40
C ALA A 85 -26.65 14.97 -13.02
N GLY A 86 -26.98 14.03 -12.12
CA GLY A 86 -28.35 13.80 -11.63
C GLY A 86 -28.91 12.39 -11.82
N GLN A 87 -28.18 11.46 -12.47
CA GLN A 87 -28.61 10.06 -12.59
C GLN A 87 -27.65 9.14 -11.82
N THR A 88 -28.17 8.45 -10.81
CA THR A 88 -27.45 7.35 -10.14
C THR A 88 -27.56 6.10 -11.00
N GLY A 89 -26.43 5.56 -11.46
CA GLY A 89 -26.40 4.33 -12.26
C GLY A 89 -26.93 3.13 -11.49
N GLU A 90 -27.63 2.24 -12.20
CA GLU A 90 -28.17 1.00 -11.62
C GLU A 90 -27.07 0.08 -11.13
N ILE A 91 -27.22 -0.41 -9.90
CA ILE A 91 -26.30 -1.34 -9.25
C ILE A 91 -26.39 -2.69 -9.98
N HIS A 92 -25.45 -2.95 -10.87
CA HIS A 92 -25.26 -4.29 -11.42
C HIS A 92 -24.43 -5.10 -10.42
N ALA A 93 -25.04 -6.15 -9.87
CA ALA A 93 -24.37 -7.07 -8.97
C ALA A 93 -23.16 -7.74 -9.67
N PRO A 94 -21.95 -7.73 -9.09
CA PRO A 94 -20.78 -8.29 -9.74
C PRO A 94 -20.83 -9.82 -9.70
N ALA A 95 -21.44 -10.43 -10.72
CA ALA A 95 -21.33 -11.85 -10.96
C ALA A 95 -20.01 -12.15 -11.68
N ARG A 96 -18.88 -12.21 -10.96
CA ARG A 96 -17.67 -12.96 -11.39
C ARG A 96 -16.81 -13.36 -10.19
N ILE A 97 -17.32 -14.32 -9.41
CA ILE A 97 -16.51 -15.19 -8.56
C ILE A 97 -16.01 -16.32 -9.46
N GLY A 98 -14.84 -16.15 -10.05
CA GLY A 98 -14.26 -17.19 -10.89
C GLY A 98 -12.93 -16.74 -11.46
N MET A 99 -11.85 -17.37 -10.98
CA MET A 99 -10.50 -17.29 -11.55
C MET A 99 -9.58 -16.16 -11.04
N VAL A 100 -9.33 -16.14 -9.72
CA VAL A 100 -8.09 -15.53 -9.15
C VAL A 100 -7.19 -16.60 -8.50
N ALA A 101 -7.53 -17.88 -8.62
CA ALA A 101 -6.88 -18.95 -7.86
C ALA A 101 -5.54 -19.48 -8.45
N VAL A 102 -4.95 -18.87 -9.48
CA VAL A 102 -3.73 -19.41 -10.12
C VAL A 102 -2.45 -18.64 -9.78
N GLY A 103 -2.52 -17.41 -9.26
CA GLY A 103 -1.33 -16.59 -9.01
C GLY A 103 -0.54 -16.91 -7.71
N ALA A 104 -1.19 -17.50 -6.70
CA ALA A 104 -0.62 -17.60 -5.35
C ALA A 104 0.43 -18.71 -5.18
N VAL A 105 0.43 -19.74 -6.03
CA VAL A 105 1.33 -20.91 -5.85
C VAL A 105 2.72 -20.65 -6.45
N ALA A 106 2.82 -19.87 -7.52
CA ALA A 106 4.09 -19.59 -8.19
C ALA A 106 5.03 -18.75 -7.31
N GLY A 107 4.51 -17.74 -6.60
CA GLY A 107 5.32 -16.84 -5.78
C GLY A 107 6.03 -17.51 -4.60
N VAL A 108 5.37 -18.47 -3.94
CA VAL A 108 5.95 -19.19 -2.79
C VAL A 108 7.09 -20.10 -3.23
N VAL A 109 6.96 -20.78 -4.38
CA VAL A 109 8.01 -21.66 -4.91
C VAL A 109 9.25 -20.85 -5.32
N THR A 110 9.06 -19.70 -5.96
CA THR A 110 10.16 -18.82 -6.35
C THR A 110 10.89 -18.25 -5.13
N LEU A 111 10.15 -17.83 -4.10
CA LEU A 111 10.72 -17.28 -2.87
C LEU A 111 11.51 -18.34 -2.08
N LEU A 112 11.00 -19.57 -1.98
CA LEU A 112 11.72 -20.69 -1.34
C LEU A 112 13.00 -21.07 -2.10
N ALA A 113 12.99 -21.03 -3.43
CA ALA A 113 14.18 -21.30 -4.23
C ALA A 113 15.29 -20.25 -4.00
N ILE A 114 14.93 -18.97 -3.89
CA ILE A 114 15.89 -17.89 -3.62
C ILE A 114 16.53 -18.04 -2.23
N VAL A 115 15.73 -18.38 -1.21
CA VAL A 115 16.24 -18.60 0.15
C VAL A 115 17.22 -19.79 0.19
N ALA A 116 16.93 -20.88 -0.52
CA ALA A 116 17.80 -22.05 -0.57
C ALA A 116 19.17 -21.74 -1.21
N VAL A 117 19.19 -20.95 -2.28
CA VAL A 117 20.43 -20.54 -2.96
C VAL A 117 21.29 -19.64 -2.06
N LEU A 118 20.66 -18.72 -1.32
CA LEU A 118 21.37 -17.84 -0.39
C LEU A 118 21.98 -18.60 0.79
N LEU A 119 21.29 -19.60 1.33
CA LEU A 119 21.81 -20.45 2.40
C LEU A 119 22.98 -21.32 1.94
N PHE A 120 22.95 -21.80 0.69
CA PHE A 120 24.03 -22.60 0.11
C PHE A 120 25.30 -21.78 -0.14
N TRP A 121 25.17 -20.47 -0.40
CA TRP A 121 26.31 -19.56 -0.56
C TRP A 121 26.94 -19.10 0.76
N LEU A 122 26.25 -19.31 1.89
CA LEU A 122 26.68 -18.93 3.23
C LEU A 122 27.35 -20.09 4.00
N LEU A 123 27.39 -21.29 3.42
CA LEU A 123 27.99 -22.50 3.98
C LEU A 123 29.30 -22.85 3.27
#